data_AF-A0A453MGC9-F1
#
_entry.id   AF-A0A453MGC9-F1
#
_cell.length_a   1.000
_cell.length_b   1.000
_cell.length_c   1.000
_cell.angle_alpha   90.00
_cell.angle_beta   90.00
_cell.angle_gamma   90.00
#
_symmetry.space_group_name_H-M   'P 1'
#
loop_
_entity.id
_entity.type
_entity.pdbx_description
1 polymer ?
#
loop_
_entity_poly.entity_id
_entity_poly.type
_entity_poly.pdbx_seq_one_letter_code
_entity_poly.pdbx_strand_id
1 'polypeptide(L)' 'VFQKKLPPEAMDLVSRFLQYSPDLRCTAMEACMHPFFDELRDPNTRLPNGRPLPPLFNFRSQG' A
#
# COMPACT_ATOMS: atom_id res chain seq x y z
N VAL A 1 -10.80 10.87 21.07
CA VAL A 1 -10.57 9.56 20.42
C VAL A 1 -11.33 9.52 19.10
N PHE A 2 -11.05 10.51 18.25
CA PHE A 2 -11.78 10.70 16.99
C PHE A 2 -10.88 10.19 15.88
N GLN A 3 -11.44 9.29 15.07
CA GLN A 3 -10.79 8.72 13.90
C GLN A 3 -10.23 9.85 13.04
N LYS A 4 -8.91 10.00 13.10
CA LYS A 4 -8.11 10.78 12.18
C LYS A 4 -8.49 10.25 10.80
N LYS A 5 -9.26 11.04 10.02
CA LYS A 5 -9.87 10.67 8.73
C LYS A 5 -8.98 9.66 7.99
N LEU A 6 -9.36 8.39 8.05
CA LEU A 6 -8.63 7.35 7.35
C LEU A 6 -8.81 7.66 5.86
N PRO A 7 -7.73 7.77 5.07
CA PRO A 7 -7.86 8.00 3.63
C PRO A 7 -8.79 6.94 3.03
N PRO A 8 -9.71 7.32 2.14
CA PRO A 8 -10.66 6.39 1.54
C PRO A 8 -9.96 5.21 0.85
N GLU A 9 -8.76 5.43 0.33
CA GLU A 9 -7.90 4.41 -0.28
C GLU A 9 -7.43 3.36 0.74
N ALA A 10 -7.18 3.74 1.98
CA ALA A 10 -6.81 2.78 3.03
C ALA A 10 -8.00 1.89 3.42
N MET A 11 -9.21 2.47 3.48
CA MET A 11 -10.43 1.70 3.73
C MET A 11 -10.72 0.70 2.60
N ASP A 12 -10.55 1.12 1.34
CA ASP A 12 -10.75 0.23 0.20
C ASP A 12 -9.76 -0.95 0.22
N LEU A 13 -8.47 -0.66 0.47
CA LEU A 13 -7.44 -1.69 0.57
C LEU A 13 -7.78 -2.73 1.65
N VAL A 14 -8.13 -2.28 2.85
CA VAL A 14 -8.48 -3.17 3.97
C VAL A 14 -9.72 -4.00 3.66
N SER A 15 -10.72 -3.41 3.00
CA SER A 15 -11.95 -4.13 2.59
C SER A 15 -11.65 -5.26 1.61
N ARG A 16 -10.69 -5.07 0.70
CA ARG A 16 -10.25 -6.11 -0.25
C ARG A 16 -9.37 -7.18 0.40
N PHE A 17 -8.67 -6.87 1.49
CA PHE A 17 -7.91 -7.85 2.25
C PHE A 17 -8.79 -8.71 3.15
N LEU A 18 -9.72 -8.08 3.86
CA LEU A 18 -10.55 -8.70 4.89
C LEU A 18 -11.86 -9.26 4.31
N GLN A 19 -11.74 -9.99 3.20
CA GLN A 19 -12.88 -10.70 2.61
C GLN A 19 -13.04 -12.08 3.27
N TYR A 20 -14.30 -12.43 3.56
CA TYR A 20 -14.66 -13.76 4.06
C TYR A 20 -14.27 -14.84 3.05
N SER A 21 -14.61 -14.63 1.77
CA SER A 21 -14.19 -15.54 0.70
C SER A 21 -12.70 -15.35 0.41
N PRO A 22 -11.89 -16.41 0.51
CA PRO A 22 -10.46 -16.34 0.21
C PRO A 22 -10.18 -15.98 -1.26
N ASP A 23 -11.05 -16.41 -2.18
CA ASP A 23 -10.88 -16.18 -3.62
C ASP A 23 -11.10 -14.71 -4.03
N LEU A 24 -11.79 -13.95 -3.17
CA LEU A 24 -12.02 -12.51 -3.38
C LEU A 24 -10.97 -11.64 -2.70
N ARG A 25 -10.01 -12.24 -1.97
CA ARG A 25 -8.96 -11.47 -1.31
C ARG A 25 -7.98 -10.93 -2.33
N CYS A 26 -7.60 -9.68 -2.15
CA CYS A 26 -6.53 -9.05 -2.92
C CYS A 26 -5.22 -9.84 -2.76
N THR A 27 -4.55 -10.14 -3.87
CA THR A 27 -3.21 -10.73 -3.81
C THR A 27 -2.20 -9.71 -3.30
N ALA A 28 -1.06 -10.18 -2.79
CA ALA A 28 0.00 -9.29 -2.32
C ALA A 28 0.49 -8.34 -3.42
N MET A 29 0.58 -8.81 -4.66
CA MET A 29 1.02 -8.00 -5.79
C MET A 29 -0.02 -6.92 -6.15
N GLU A 30 -1.30 -7.28 -6.23
CA GLU A 30 -2.38 -6.31 -6.47
C GLU A 30 -2.46 -5.26 -5.36
N ALA A 31 -2.24 -5.67 -4.10
CA ALA A 31 -2.19 -4.76 -2.98
C ALA A 31 -1.02 -3.79 -3.07
N CYS A 32 0.18 -4.25 -3.47
CA CYS A 32 1.32 -3.36 -3.75
C CYS A 32 1.03 -2.39 -4.91
N MET A 33 0.14 -2.77 -5.83
CA MET A 33 -0.30 -1.93 -6.93
C MET A 33 -1.35 -0.88 -6.55
N HIS A 34 -1.95 -0.96 -5.36
CA HIS A 34 -3.05 -0.12 -4.91
C HIS A 34 -2.70 1.38 -4.79
N PRO A 35 -3.63 2.32 -5.11
CA PRO A 35 -3.40 3.77 -5.02
C PRO A 35 -2.99 4.28 -3.64
N PHE A 36 -3.32 3.53 -2.58
CA PHE A 36 -2.86 3.83 -1.22
C PHE A 36 -1.32 3.94 -1.12
N PHE A 37 -0.58 3.25 -1.99
CA PHE A 37 0.89 3.30 -2.05
C PHE A 37 1.43 4.21 -3.15
N ASP A 38 0.59 5.00 -3.83
CA ASP A 38 1.06 5.89 -4.92
C ASP A 38 2.05 6.96 -4.42
N GLU A 39 1.89 7.43 -3.19
CA GLU A 39 2.86 8.35 -2.56
C GLU A 39 4.27 7.75 -2.50
N LEU A 40 4.40 6.43 -2.33
CA LEU A 40 5.70 5.75 -2.30
C LEU A 40 6.37 5.66 -3.68
N ARG A 41 5.62 5.93 -4.76
CA ARG A 41 6.12 5.95 -6.14
C ARG A 41 6.59 7.34 -6.57
N ASP A 42 6.21 8.40 -5.86
CA ASP A 42 6.67 9.75 -6.15
C ASP A 42 8.17 9.87 -5.78
N PRO A 43 9.06 10.22 -6.74
CA PRO A 43 10.48 10.39 -6.49
C PRO A 43 10.81 11.50 -5.48
N ASN A 44 9.86 12.40 -5.19
CA ASN A 44 10.00 13.48 -4.22
C ASN A 44 9.61 13.05 -2.80
N THR A 45 8.95 11.90 -2.63
CA THR A 45 8.53 11.43 -1.30
C THR A 45 9.74 11.13 -0.43
N ARG A 46 9.65 11.60 0.80
CA ARG A 46 10.67 11.40 1.84
C ARG A 46 10.01 10.86 3.08
N LEU A 47 10.79 10.16 3.89
CA LEU A 47 10.36 9.78 5.22
C LEU A 47 10.07 11.06 6.04
N PRO A 48 9.23 10.98 7.10
CA PRO A 48 8.91 12.14 7.95
C PRO A 48 10.14 12.80 8.62
N ASN A 49 11.29 12.11 8.63
CA ASN A 49 12.57 12.62 9.11
C ASN A 49 13.43 13.26 8.00
N GLY A 50 12.90 13.41 6.78
CA GLY A 50 13.58 13.97 5.61
C GLY A 50 14.51 13.01 4.85
N ARG A 51 14.69 11.77 5.32
CA ARG A 51 15.54 10.78 4.64
C ARG A 51 14.86 10.21 3.38
N PRO A 52 15.64 9.74 2.38
CA PRO A 52 15.07 9.03 1.25
C PRO A 52 14.37 7.74 1.70
N LEU A 53 13.38 7.31 0.92
CA LEU A 53 12.73 6.02 1.11
C LEU A 53 13.76 4.87 0.93
N PRO A 54 13.60 3.74 1.63
CA PRO A 54 14.38 2.52 1.36
C PRO A 54 14.11 2.00 -0.06
N PRO A 55 14.89 1.03 -0.58
CA PRO A 55 14.58 0.41 -1.87
C PRO A 55 13.24 -0.34 -1.80
N LEU A 56 12.21 0.20 -2.44
CA LEU A 56 10.84 -0.37 -2.45
C LEU A 56 10.52 -1.19 -3.70
N PHE A 57 11.19 -0.93 -4.82
CA PHE A 57 10.88 -1.50 -6.14
C PHE A 57 11.91 -2.53 -6.62
N ASN A 58 12.71 -3.08 -5.70
CA ASN A 58 13.72 -4.10 -5.97
C ASN A 58 13.11 -5.51 -6.04
N PHE A 59 12.03 -5.67 -6.82
CA PHE A 59 11.38 -6.96 -7.02
C PHE A 59 12.35 -7.94 -7.69
N ARG A 60 12.47 -9.15 -7.13
CA ARG A 60 13.22 -10.24 -7.73
C ARG A 60 12.25 -11.14 -8.48
N SER A 61 12.63 -11.61 -9.66
CA SER A 61 11.92 -12.71 -10.31
C SER A 61 12.04 -13.94 -9.41
N GLN A 62 10.92 -14.50 -8.97
CA GLN A 62 10.94 -15.85 -8.43
C GLN A 62 11.16 -16.80 -9.62
N GLY A 63 12.39 -17.33 -9.71
CA GLY A 63 12.73 -18.40 -10.64
C GLY A 63 12.35 -19.76 -10.07
#